data_AF-A0A1Y3NLI0-F1
#
_entry.id   AF-A0A1Y3NLI0-F1
#
_cell.length_a   1.000
_cell.length_b   1.000
_cell.length_c   1.000
_cell.angle_alpha   90.00
_cell.angle_beta   90.00
_cell.angle_gamma   90.00
#
_symmetry.space_group_name_H-M   'P 1'
#
loop_
_entity.id
_entity.type
_entity.pdbx_description
1 polymer ?
#
loop_
_entity_poly.entity_id
_entity_poly.type
_entity_poly.pdbx_seq_one_letter_code
_entity_poly.pdbx_strand_id
1 'polypeptide(L)'
;MNNGERDRGIINIELDSMINIKNSRFHGCSSECKNYNMYVNAGTYINIENTEFKNAAGGIYIYNVHTCNIHNSIFRDHDMELLETTKYKEYVMKPGAMYGGAIYVSNVRNFNVENTIFKNNAVNEQGGATYMSLYFENPKATFKNVTFDNNFSFNEGHDLL
;
A
#
# COMPACT_ATOMS: atom_id res chain seq x y z
N MET A 1 13.47 -8.06 -15.06
CA MET A 1 12.38 -7.09 -15.28
C MET A 1 11.08 -7.83 -15.04
N ASN A 2 10.30 -7.42 -14.05
CA ASN A 2 9.01 -8.02 -13.73
C ASN A 2 7.97 -7.37 -14.65
N ASN A 3 7.20 -8.14 -15.41
CA ASN A 3 6.35 -7.62 -16.49
C ASN A 3 5.07 -6.91 -16.00
N GLY A 4 5.03 -6.36 -14.78
CA GLY A 4 3.89 -5.61 -14.21
C GLY A 4 2.60 -6.41 -13.97
N GLU A 5 2.43 -7.58 -14.58
CA GLU A 5 1.24 -8.43 -14.41
C GLU A 5 1.09 -8.98 -12.98
N ARG A 6 2.15 -8.98 -12.18
CA ARG A 6 2.15 -9.52 -10.81
C ARG A 6 1.79 -8.48 -9.74
N ASP A 7 1.73 -7.20 -10.09
CA ASP A 7 1.49 -6.11 -9.14
C ASP A 7 0.04 -5.59 -9.18
N ARG A 8 -0.87 -6.30 -9.84
CA ARG A 8 -2.27 -5.87 -9.97
C ARG A 8 -2.99 -5.80 -8.63
N GLY A 9 -3.96 -4.90 -8.56
CA GLY A 9 -4.92 -4.83 -7.46
C GLY A 9 -6.18 -5.63 -7.76
N ILE A 10 -7.03 -5.81 -6.76
CA ILE A 10 -8.44 -6.22 -6.98
C ILE A 10 -9.14 -5.16 -7.83
N ILE A 11 -8.83 -3.89 -7.56
CA ILE A 11 -9.21 -2.76 -8.40
C ILE A 11 -7.96 -2.21 -9.06
N ASN A 12 -8.01 -2.05 -10.38
CA ASN A 12 -6.92 -1.51 -11.18
C ASN A 12 -7.39 -0.22 -11.81
N ILE A 13 -6.61 0.83 -11.64
CA ILE A 13 -6.89 2.16 -12.15
C ILE A 13 -5.76 2.59 -13.06
N GLU A 14 -6.13 2.94 -14.27
CA GLU A 14 -5.22 3.21 -15.37
C GLU A 14 -5.20 4.72 -15.68
N LEU A 15 -4.58 5.07 -16.81
CA LEU A 15 -4.16 6.43 -17.20
C LEU A 15 -5.21 7.53 -16.98
N ASP A 16 -4.70 8.69 -16.53
CA ASP A 16 -5.42 9.96 -16.41
C ASP A 16 -6.71 9.91 -15.55
N SER A 17 -6.77 8.95 -14.64
CA SER A 17 -7.92 8.79 -13.76
C SER A 17 -7.96 9.84 -12.63
N MET A 18 -9.18 10.26 -12.29
CA MET A 18 -9.50 10.98 -11.07
C MET A 18 -10.37 10.10 -10.18
N ILE A 19 -9.94 9.85 -8.97
CA ILE A 19 -10.56 8.88 -8.06
C ILE A 19 -10.96 9.58 -6.77
N ASN A 20 -12.19 9.36 -6.34
CA ASN A 20 -12.68 9.78 -5.04
C ASN A 20 -13.39 8.62 -4.36
N ILE A 21 -12.81 8.13 -3.26
CA ILE A 21 -13.31 7.01 -2.47
C ILE A 21 -13.65 7.54 -1.09
N LYS A 22 -14.88 7.31 -0.64
CA LYS A 22 -15.35 7.77 0.67
C LYS A 22 -16.18 6.71 1.38
N ASN A 23 -16.01 6.56 2.68
CA ASN A 23 -16.84 5.71 3.54
C ASN A 23 -16.88 4.24 3.05
N SER A 24 -15.75 3.74 2.56
CA SER A 24 -15.68 2.45 1.87
C SER A 24 -14.83 1.43 2.63
N ARG A 25 -14.96 0.16 2.24
CA ARG A 25 -14.12 -0.94 2.73
C ARG A 25 -13.61 -1.76 1.56
N PHE A 26 -12.30 -1.89 1.45
CA PHE A 26 -11.63 -2.74 0.47
C PHE A 26 -10.95 -3.86 1.24
N HIS A 27 -11.59 -5.02 1.20
CA HIS A 27 -11.04 -6.22 1.83
C HIS A 27 -10.51 -7.12 0.72
N GLY A 28 -9.35 -7.71 0.95
CA GLY A 28 -8.85 -8.74 0.07
C GLY A 28 -9.62 -10.05 0.27
N CYS A 29 -9.05 -11.13 -0.24
CA CYS A 29 -9.72 -12.42 -0.23
C CYS A 29 -9.82 -13.00 1.18
N SER A 30 -10.88 -13.78 1.45
CA SER A 30 -11.00 -14.59 2.66
C SER A 30 -9.96 -15.72 2.72
N SER A 31 -9.32 -16.00 1.59
CA SER A 31 -8.18 -16.91 1.42
C SER A 31 -6.97 -16.14 0.86
N GLU A 32 -6.00 -16.82 0.26
CA GLU A 32 -4.78 -16.16 -0.25
C GLU A 32 -5.10 -15.10 -1.32
N CYS A 33 -4.69 -13.85 -1.04
CA CYS A 33 -4.71 -12.78 -2.01
C CYS A 33 -3.27 -12.33 -2.27
N LYS A 34 -2.79 -12.51 -3.51
CA LYS A 34 -1.46 -12.03 -3.93
C LYS A 34 -1.49 -10.59 -4.44
N ASN A 35 -2.69 -10.02 -4.57
CA ASN A 35 -2.92 -8.71 -5.16
C ASN A 35 -3.01 -7.65 -4.07
N TYR A 36 -2.74 -6.40 -4.44
CA TYR A 36 -3.09 -5.25 -3.62
C TYR A 36 -4.62 -5.12 -3.54
N ASN A 37 -5.16 -4.43 -2.54
CA ASN A 37 -6.57 -4.03 -2.65
C ASN A 37 -6.78 -3.12 -3.87
N MET A 38 -5.84 -2.20 -4.10
CA MET A 38 -5.92 -1.23 -5.18
C MET A 38 -4.56 -1.04 -5.84
N TYR A 39 -4.55 -1.01 -7.16
CA TYR A 39 -3.39 -0.67 -7.98
C TYR A 39 -3.73 0.53 -8.84
N VAL A 40 -2.87 1.54 -8.82
CA VAL A 40 -2.98 2.74 -9.65
C VAL A 40 -1.71 2.88 -10.47
N ASN A 41 -1.83 2.73 -11.77
CA ASN A 41 -0.70 2.82 -12.70
C ASN A 41 -0.34 4.28 -13.03
N ALA A 42 -1.35 5.14 -13.15
CA ALA A 42 -1.19 6.55 -13.42
C ALA A 42 -2.49 7.26 -13.08
N GLY A 43 -2.40 8.49 -12.59
CA GLY A 43 -3.59 9.26 -12.26
C GLY A 43 -3.30 10.73 -12.03
N THR A 44 -4.30 11.57 -12.27
CA THR A 44 -4.16 12.99 -11.92
C THR A 44 -4.39 13.18 -10.43
N TYR A 45 -5.44 12.56 -9.87
CA TYR A 45 -5.86 12.85 -8.50
C TYR A 45 -6.50 11.64 -7.84
N ILE A 46 -6.03 11.31 -6.63
CA ILE A 46 -6.59 10.27 -5.78
C ILE A 46 -6.99 10.91 -4.46
N ASN A 47 -8.25 10.78 -4.07
CA ASN A 47 -8.73 11.16 -2.75
C ASN A 47 -9.41 9.98 -2.06
N ILE A 48 -8.95 9.65 -0.86
CA ILE A 48 -9.44 8.54 -0.04
C ILE A 48 -9.81 9.08 1.34
N GLU A 49 -11.09 8.95 1.68
CA GLU A 49 -11.68 9.45 2.92
C GLU A 49 -12.36 8.34 3.69
N ASN A 50 -12.13 8.26 5.01
CA ASN A 50 -12.90 7.40 5.90
C ASN A 50 -13.04 5.96 5.37
N THR A 51 -11.93 5.39 4.92
CA THR A 51 -11.92 4.13 4.19
C THR A 51 -10.99 3.12 4.87
N GLU A 52 -11.39 1.86 4.86
CA GLU A 52 -10.59 0.75 5.38
C GLU A 52 -10.03 -0.10 4.24
N PHE A 53 -8.73 -0.38 4.27
CA PHE A 53 -8.02 -1.34 3.43
C PHE A 53 -7.52 -2.48 4.32
N LYS A 54 -7.79 -3.73 3.91
CA LYS A 54 -7.52 -4.88 4.78
C LYS A 54 -7.21 -6.17 4.02
N ASN A 55 -6.33 -6.99 4.59
CA ASN A 55 -6.19 -8.42 4.31
C ASN A 55 -5.94 -8.72 2.83
N ALA A 56 -4.88 -8.12 2.31
CA ALA A 56 -4.39 -8.27 0.95
C ALA A 56 -2.85 -8.29 0.99
N ALA A 57 -2.19 -8.67 -0.11
CA ALA A 57 -0.73 -8.69 -0.16
C ALA A 57 -0.12 -7.30 0.14
N GLY A 58 -0.84 -6.25 -0.24
CA GLY A 58 -0.66 -4.91 0.26
C GLY A 58 -1.96 -4.11 0.14
N GLY A 59 -2.02 -2.92 0.74
CA GLY A 59 -3.18 -2.05 0.64
C GLY A 59 -3.28 -1.40 -0.73
N ILE A 60 -2.38 -0.49 -1.04
CA ILE A 60 -2.39 0.28 -2.29
C ILE A 60 -1.01 0.32 -2.94
N TYR A 61 -0.97 0.04 -4.23
CA TYR A 61 0.17 0.37 -5.08
C TYR A 61 -0.15 1.62 -5.91
N ILE A 62 0.71 2.63 -5.84
CA ILE A 62 0.55 3.90 -6.56
C ILE A 62 1.78 4.17 -7.42
N TYR A 63 1.57 4.31 -8.72
CA TYR A 63 2.57 4.74 -9.68
C TYR A 63 2.11 5.99 -10.43
N ASN A 64 3.02 6.94 -10.61
CA ASN A 64 2.87 8.11 -11.48
C ASN A 64 1.56 8.91 -11.24
N VAL A 65 1.40 9.43 -10.02
CA VAL A 65 0.23 10.23 -9.63
C VAL A 65 0.60 11.66 -9.28
N HIS A 66 -0.18 12.64 -9.75
CA HIS A 66 0.11 14.04 -9.41
C HIS A 66 -0.20 14.34 -7.93
N THR A 67 -1.36 13.93 -7.44
CA THR A 67 -1.74 14.14 -6.03
C THR A 67 -2.52 12.96 -5.48
N CYS A 68 -2.10 12.48 -4.31
CA CYS A 68 -2.81 11.48 -3.54
C CYS A 68 -3.03 12.03 -2.12
N ASN A 69 -4.29 12.10 -1.71
CA ASN A 69 -4.71 12.49 -0.38
C ASN A 69 -5.42 11.30 0.28
N ILE A 70 -4.97 10.97 1.48
CA ILE A 70 -5.54 9.90 2.30
C ILE A 70 -5.88 10.52 3.65
N HIS A 71 -7.13 10.40 4.07
CA HIS A 71 -7.57 10.98 5.32
C HIS A 71 -8.56 10.11 6.08
N ASN A 72 -8.46 10.15 7.41
CA ASN A 72 -9.35 9.43 8.33
C ASN A 72 -9.46 7.93 8.00
N SER A 73 -8.41 7.32 7.48
CA SER A 73 -8.47 5.97 6.89
C SER A 73 -7.67 4.96 7.72
N ILE A 74 -7.87 3.67 7.44
CA ILE A 74 -7.18 2.58 8.13
C ILE A 74 -6.63 1.59 7.11
N PHE A 75 -5.35 1.29 7.20
CA PHE A 75 -4.68 0.24 6.45
C PHE A 75 -4.19 -0.80 7.43
N ARG A 76 -4.71 -2.02 7.33
CA ARG A 76 -4.39 -3.01 8.34
C ARG A 76 -4.36 -4.45 7.89
N ASP A 77 -3.60 -5.23 8.65
CA ASP A 77 -3.53 -6.67 8.49
C ASP A 77 -3.15 -7.03 7.04
N HIS A 78 -2.33 -6.19 6.40
CA HIS A 78 -1.65 -6.51 5.15
C HIS A 78 -0.39 -7.27 5.51
N ASP A 79 -0.60 -8.50 5.96
CA ASP A 79 0.44 -9.32 6.53
C ASP A 79 0.40 -10.70 5.89
N MET A 80 1.58 -11.15 5.46
CA MET A 80 1.80 -12.47 4.90
C MET A 80 2.82 -13.29 5.72
N GLU A 81 3.35 -12.74 6.82
CA GLU A 81 4.49 -13.31 7.55
C GLU A 81 4.41 -13.28 9.10
N LEU A 82 3.35 -12.80 9.76
CA LEU A 82 3.21 -12.97 11.24
C LEU A 82 2.77 -14.38 11.69
N LEU A 83 2.99 -15.41 10.87
CA LEU A 83 2.70 -16.78 11.28
C LEU A 83 3.90 -17.68 10.96
N GLU A 84 4.50 -18.30 11.98
CA GLU A 84 5.32 -19.51 11.79
C GLU A 84 4.50 -20.67 11.17
N THR A 85 3.19 -20.48 10.97
CA THR A 85 2.29 -21.35 10.20
C THR A 85 1.93 -20.79 8.83
N THR A 86 2.64 -19.77 8.34
CA THR A 86 2.48 -19.26 6.98
C THR A 86 2.54 -20.44 6.01
N LYS A 87 1.42 -20.71 5.33
CA LYS A 87 1.29 -21.76 4.30
C LYS A 87 2.24 -21.53 3.11
N TYR A 88 3.05 -20.47 3.17
CA TYR A 88 3.99 -20.04 2.15
C TYR A 88 5.44 -20.46 2.40
N LYS A 89 5.73 -21.15 3.51
CA LYS A 89 7.08 -21.67 3.83
C LYS A 89 7.70 -22.51 2.69
N GLU A 90 6.87 -23.14 1.86
CA GLU A 90 7.30 -24.03 0.77
C GLU A 90 7.35 -23.38 -0.61
N TYR A 91 6.85 -22.14 -0.77
CA TYR A 91 6.85 -21.46 -2.07
C TYR A 91 8.17 -20.73 -2.31
N VAL A 92 8.79 -21.00 -3.46
CA VAL A 92 10.05 -20.37 -3.91
C VAL A 92 9.93 -18.84 -4.07
N MET A 93 8.72 -18.32 -4.27
CA MET A 93 8.40 -16.89 -4.10
C MET A 93 7.31 -16.75 -3.05
N LYS A 94 7.64 -16.11 -1.92
CA LYS A 94 6.67 -15.79 -0.87
C LYS A 94 5.66 -14.77 -1.42
N PRO A 95 4.35 -15.04 -1.40
CA PRO A 95 3.34 -14.06 -1.77
C PRO A 95 3.30 -12.94 -0.71
N GLY A 96 3.21 -11.69 -1.16
CA GLY A 96 3.22 -10.49 -0.32
C GLY A 96 3.77 -9.29 -1.08
N ALA A 97 3.48 -8.08 -0.60
CA ALA A 97 4.15 -6.89 -1.11
C ALA A 97 5.67 -6.98 -0.84
N MET A 98 6.46 -6.56 -1.81
CA MET A 98 7.91 -6.43 -1.64
C MET A 98 8.27 -5.13 -0.91
N TYR A 99 7.46 -4.11 -1.08
CA TYR A 99 7.65 -2.77 -0.52
C TYR A 99 6.31 -2.21 -0.07
N GLY A 100 6.28 -1.47 1.04
CA GLY A 100 5.08 -0.75 1.45
C GLY A 100 3.92 -1.68 1.81
N GLY A 101 4.02 -2.40 2.94
CA GLY A 101 3.04 -3.42 3.32
C GLY A 101 1.59 -2.91 3.29
N ALA A 102 1.37 -1.66 3.72
CA ALA A 102 0.11 -0.95 3.45
C ALA A 102 0.12 -0.20 2.13
N ILE A 103 1.11 0.66 1.89
CA ILE A 103 1.14 1.53 0.72
C ILE A 103 2.54 1.55 0.09
N TYR A 104 2.60 1.17 -1.18
CA TYR A 104 3.72 1.48 -2.05
C TYR A 104 3.43 2.72 -2.88
N VAL A 105 4.35 3.68 -2.86
CA VAL A 105 4.25 4.92 -3.64
C VAL A 105 5.48 5.09 -4.51
N SER A 106 5.28 5.25 -5.81
CA SER A 106 6.33 5.60 -6.75
C SER A 106 5.90 6.73 -7.66
N ASN A 107 6.79 7.72 -7.83
CA ASN A 107 6.53 8.89 -8.67
C ASN A 107 5.22 9.60 -8.32
N VAL A 108 5.11 10.08 -7.07
CA VAL A 108 4.01 10.97 -6.66
C VAL A 108 4.55 12.36 -6.35
N ARG A 109 3.88 13.40 -6.87
CA ARG A 109 4.31 14.80 -6.63
C ARG A 109 3.87 15.30 -5.27
N ASN A 110 2.62 15.05 -4.90
CA ASN A 110 2.07 15.41 -3.59
C ASN A 110 1.38 14.18 -2.97
N PHE A 111 1.99 13.62 -1.92
CA PHE A 111 1.45 12.51 -1.14
C PHE A 111 1.12 13.01 0.26
N ASN A 112 -0.17 13.08 0.61
CA ASN A 112 -0.62 13.59 1.89
C ASN A 112 -1.44 12.54 2.63
N VAL A 113 -1.04 12.27 3.86
CA VAL A 113 -1.72 11.34 4.76
C VAL A 113 -2.05 12.05 6.07
N GLU A 114 -3.33 12.10 6.41
CA GLU A 114 -3.82 12.76 7.63
C GLU A 114 -4.74 11.84 8.44
N ASN A 115 -4.63 11.86 9.77
CA ASN A 115 -5.55 11.15 10.68
C ASN A 115 -5.75 9.66 10.33
N THR A 116 -4.68 9.00 9.90
CA THR A 116 -4.75 7.65 9.32
C THR A 116 -3.97 6.67 10.17
N ILE A 117 -4.43 5.42 10.23
CA ILE A 117 -3.82 4.36 11.02
C ILE A 117 -3.24 3.29 10.08
N PHE A 118 -1.97 2.97 10.27
CA PHE A 118 -1.29 1.83 9.66
C PHE A 118 -1.01 0.79 10.73
N LYS A 119 -1.69 -0.36 10.67
CA LYS A 119 -1.64 -1.36 11.73
C LYS A 119 -1.38 -2.77 11.22
N ASN A 120 -0.44 -3.49 11.83
CA ASN A 120 -0.18 -4.91 11.51
C ASN A 120 0.10 -5.15 10.01
N ASN A 121 0.84 -4.25 9.36
CA ASN A 121 1.24 -4.45 7.97
C ASN A 121 2.66 -5.02 7.93
N ALA A 122 2.90 -6.00 7.06
CA ALA A 122 4.18 -6.67 6.94
C ALA A 122 4.62 -6.76 5.48
N VAL A 123 5.93 -6.68 5.26
CA VAL A 123 6.51 -6.63 3.92
C VAL A 123 7.83 -7.41 3.84
N ASN A 124 8.12 -7.98 2.68
CA ASN A 124 9.30 -8.82 2.46
C ASN A 124 10.63 -8.04 2.42
N GLU A 125 10.63 -6.75 2.08
CA GLU A 125 11.86 -5.95 2.05
C GLU A 125 11.78 -4.70 2.91
N GLN A 126 11.08 -3.65 2.46
CA GLN A 126 11.19 -2.32 3.07
C GLN A 126 9.87 -1.57 3.20
N GLY A 127 9.76 -0.72 4.22
CA GLY A 127 8.58 0.12 4.46
C GLY A 127 7.38 -0.70 4.94
N GLY A 128 7.43 -1.25 6.15
CA GLY A 128 6.42 -2.20 6.65
C GLY A 128 4.99 -1.66 6.59
N ALA A 129 4.78 -0.35 6.79
CA ALA A 129 3.55 0.31 6.40
C ALA A 129 3.68 0.96 5.02
N THR A 130 4.55 1.95 4.87
CA THR A 130 4.66 2.75 3.65
C THR A 130 6.08 2.75 3.13
N TYR A 131 6.21 2.57 1.82
CA TYR A 131 7.47 2.76 1.10
C TYR A 131 7.27 3.80 -0.01
N MET A 132 8.17 4.78 -0.09
CA MET A 132 8.10 5.86 -1.07
C MET A 132 9.36 5.95 -1.93
N SER A 133 9.19 5.90 -3.25
CA SER A 133 10.23 6.08 -4.25
C SER A 133 9.87 7.25 -5.16
N LEU A 134 10.27 8.45 -4.77
CA LEU A 134 9.81 9.70 -5.38
C LEU A 134 10.91 10.35 -6.22
N TYR A 135 10.81 10.25 -7.54
CA TYR A 135 11.84 10.79 -8.47
C TYR A 135 11.46 12.13 -9.14
N PHE A 136 10.29 12.71 -8.84
CA PHE A 136 9.92 14.02 -9.36
C PHE A 136 10.77 15.14 -8.78
N GLU A 137 10.93 16.25 -9.51
CA GLU A 137 11.53 17.46 -8.95
C GLU A 137 10.66 18.00 -7.81
N ASN A 138 11.26 18.14 -6.61
CA ASN A 138 10.61 18.66 -5.40
C ASN A 138 9.34 17.88 -4.98
N PRO A 139 9.43 16.55 -4.76
CA PRO A 139 8.27 15.79 -4.30
C PRO A 139 7.93 16.19 -2.85
N LYS A 140 6.64 16.18 -2.52
CA LYS A 140 6.16 16.48 -1.17
C LYS A 140 5.42 15.27 -0.61
N ALA A 141 5.88 14.81 0.54
CA ALA A 141 5.21 13.80 1.34
C ALA A 141 4.90 14.39 2.73
N THR A 142 3.64 14.33 3.16
CA THR A 142 3.20 14.85 4.46
C THR A 142 2.45 13.77 5.21
N PHE A 143 2.84 13.54 6.46
CA PHE A 143 2.13 12.68 7.40
C PHE A 143 1.74 13.51 8.61
N LYS A 144 0.44 13.63 8.88
CA LYS A 144 -0.08 14.44 9.98
C LYS A 144 -1.06 13.63 10.82
N ASN A 145 -0.82 13.56 12.13
CA ASN A 145 -1.66 12.78 13.04
C ASN A 145 -1.85 11.32 12.56
N VAL A 146 -0.76 10.69 12.14
CA VAL A 146 -0.74 9.31 11.67
C VAL A 146 -0.28 8.41 12.80
N THR A 147 -0.92 7.25 12.94
CA THR A 147 -0.50 6.21 13.88
C THR A 147 0.08 5.03 13.11
N PHE A 148 1.27 4.61 13.49
CA PHE A 148 1.87 3.36 13.06
C PHE A 148 1.88 2.40 14.24
N ASP A 149 1.29 1.21 14.07
CA ASP A 149 1.11 0.23 15.14
C ASP A 149 1.47 -1.16 14.64
N ASN A 150 2.58 -1.72 15.14
CA ASN A 150 3.00 -3.10 14.86
C ASN A 150 3.17 -3.41 13.36
N ASN A 151 3.78 -2.51 12.59
CA ASN A 151 4.18 -2.81 11.22
C ASN A 151 5.59 -3.42 11.18
N PHE A 152 5.88 -4.19 10.13
CA PHE A 152 7.08 -4.99 10.04
C PHE A 152 7.68 -5.02 8.63
N SER A 153 9.01 -4.99 8.56
CA SER A 153 9.77 -5.22 7.35
C SER A 153 10.95 -6.13 7.67
N PHE A 154 11.33 -7.03 6.77
CA PHE A 154 12.49 -7.90 6.97
C PHE A 154 13.83 -7.17 6.89
N ASN A 155 13.91 -6.06 6.15
CA ASN A 155 15.15 -5.30 5.97
C ASN A 155 15.09 -3.96 6.72
N GLU A 156 14.55 -2.91 6.11
CA GLU A 156 14.65 -1.54 6.61
C GLU A 156 13.32 -0.79 6.58
N GLY A 157 13.13 0.14 7.51
CA GLY A 157 11.93 0.96 7.60
C GLY A 157 10.70 0.16 8.04
N HIS A 158 10.64 -0.19 9.33
CA HIS A 158 9.51 -0.95 9.92
C HIS A 158 8.15 -0.31 9.65
N ASP A 159 8.09 1.02 9.63
CA ASP A 159 6.87 1.77 9.37
C ASP A 159 6.95 2.52 8.04
N LEU A 160 7.86 3.48 7.94
CA LEU A 160 7.99 4.38 6.79
C LEU A 160 9.42 4.35 6.25
N LEU A 161 9.57 4.22 4.93
CA LEU A 161 10.84 4.42 4.22
C LEU A 161 10.66 5.33 3.01
#